data_AF-A0A927JG14-F1
#
_entry.id   AF-A0A927JG14-F1
#
_cell.length_a   1.000
_cell.length_b   1.000
_cell.length_c   1.000
_cell.angle_alpha   90.00
_cell.angle_beta   90.00
_cell.angle_gamma   90.00
#
_symmetry.space_group_name_H-M   'P 1'
#
loop_
_entity.id
_entity.type
_entity.pdbx_description
1 polymer ?
#
loop_
_entity_poly.entity_id
_entity_poly.type
_entity_poly.pdbx_seq_one_letter_code
_entity_poly.pdbx_strand_id
1 'polypeptide(L)'
;MDMLTQRLLDIFDGHHRRATAIMTAQRALLAPGSAPDPAAQARHRWELLRVLVEFQIFKHRDIFDPVIRQGDARMAARARVLKAECAELGAEVRAFVAGWSDGSVDRDWDRFRTATLALIAKVERGLAGQRQVLATMVAPPARSPVANGPIR
;
A
#
# COMPACT_ATOMS: atom_id res chain seq x y z
N MET A 1 10.66 1.53 -21.45
CA MET A 1 10.29 2.16 -20.16
C MET A 1 11.52 2.85 -19.63
N ASP A 2 11.45 4.13 -19.22
CA ASP A 2 12.65 4.83 -18.76
C ASP A 2 13.13 4.32 -17.38
N MET A 3 14.39 4.60 -17.08
CA MET A 3 15.09 4.10 -15.89
C MET A 3 14.46 4.61 -14.58
N LEU A 4 13.85 5.81 -14.59
CA LEU A 4 13.17 6.37 -13.42
C LEU A 4 11.86 5.65 -13.14
N THR A 5 11.07 5.39 -14.18
CA THR A 5 9.82 4.64 -14.13
C THR A 5 10.06 3.23 -13.60
N GLN A 6 11.07 2.54 -14.13
CA GLN A 6 11.43 1.20 -13.65
C GLN A 6 11.81 1.23 -12.15
N ARG A 7 12.63 2.19 -11.74
CA ARG A 7 13.04 2.34 -10.33
C ARG A 7 11.86 2.57 -9.40
N LEU A 8 10.88 3.39 -9.78
CA LEU A 8 9.67 3.62 -8.98
C LEU A 8 8.85 2.34 -8.82
N LEU A 9 8.71 1.55 -9.89
CA LEU A 9 8.00 0.28 -9.84
C LEU A 9 8.75 -0.77 -9.00
N ASP A 10 10.08 -0.80 -9.04
CA ASP A 10 10.88 -1.71 -8.22
C ASP A 10 10.75 -1.39 -6.72
N ILE A 11 10.75 -0.10 -6.36
CA ILE A 11 10.52 0.35 -4.97
C ILE A 11 9.11 -0.03 -4.53
N PHE A 12 8.09 0.20 -5.37
CA PHE A 12 6.72 -0.23 -5.10
C PHE A 12 6.65 -1.74 -4.86
N ASP A 13 7.22 -2.54 -5.76
CA ASP A 13 7.21 -4.00 -5.68
C ASP A 13 7.96 -4.50 -4.43
N GLY A 14 9.03 -3.80 -4.02
CA GLY A 14 9.75 -4.05 -2.77
C GLY A 14 8.88 -3.86 -1.52
N HIS A 15 8.20 -2.72 -1.39
CA HIS A 15 7.28 -2.48 -0.29
C HIS A 15 6.11 -3.46 -0.29
N HIS A 16 5.53 -3.73 -1.46
CA HIS A 16 4.44 -4.68 -1.62
C HIS A 16 4.85 -6.08 -1.14
N ARG A 17 5.99 -6.61 -1.60
CA ARG A 17 6.51 -7.91 -1.17
C ARG A 17 6.70 -7.98 0.35
N ARG A 18 7.28 -6.93 0.96
CA ARG A 18 7.48 -6.88 2.43
C ARG A 18 6.14 -6.92 3.18
N ALA A 19 5.17 -6.11 2.76
CA ALA A 19 3.84 -6.11 3.37
C ALA A 19 3.15 -7.47 3.25
N THR A 20 3.16 -8.07 2.05
CA THR A 20 2.59 -9.41 1.81
C THR A 20 3.26 -10.48 2.68
N ALA A 21 4.59 -10.46 2.80
CA ALA A 21 5.31 -11.44 3.62
C ALA A 21 4.90 -11.37 5.11
N ILE A 22 4.78 -10.15 5.66
CA ILE A 22 4.35 -9.95 7.04
C ILE A 22 2.91 -10.43 7.23
N MET A 23 2.01 -10.08 6.32
CA MET A 23 0.60 -10.52 6.38
C MET A 23 0.46 -12.04 6.29
N THR A 24 1.25 -12.70 5.45
CA THR A 24 1.31 -14.17 5.35
C THR A 24 1.80 -14.79 6.65
N ALA A 25 2.90 -14.28 7.23
CA ALA A 25 3.39 -14.76 8.52
C ALA A 25 2.36 -14.56 9.64
N GLN A 26 1.69 -13.41 9.65
CA GLN A 26 0.65 -13.11 10.63
C GLN A 26 -0.56 -14.06 10.50
N ARG A 27 -0.98 -14.40 9.28
CA ARG A 27 -2.04 -15.41 9.07
C ARG A 27 -1.68 -16.79 9.60
N ALA A 28 -0.43 -17.21 9.45
CA ALA A 28 0.01 -18.51 9.95
C ALA A 28 -0.16 -18.59 11.48
N LEU A 29 0.07 -17.49 12.20
CA LEU A 29 -0.14 -17.38 13.65
C LEU A 29 -1.62 -17.25 14.05
N LEU A 30 -2.52 -17.06 13.09
CA LEU A 30 -3.97 -16.90 13.29
C LEU A 30 -4.75 -18.11 12.76
N ALA A 31 -4.07 -19.19 12.39
CA ALA A 31 -4.70 -20.38 11.87
C ALA A 31 -5.65 -21.01 12.91
N PRO A 32 -6.72 -21.70 12.48
CA PRO A 32 -7.59 -22.44 13.40
C PRO A 32 -6.77 -23.39 14.28
N GLY A 33 -6.98 -23.34 15.60
CA GLY A 33 -6.27 -24.18 16.56
C GLY A 33 -4.90 -23.65 17.02
N SER A 34 -4.43 -22.51 16.48
CA SER A 34 -3.22 -21.86 16.99
C SER A 34 -3.46 -21.25 18.38
N ALA A 35 -2.49 -21.45 19.28
CA ALA A 35 -2.46 -20.77 20.57
C ALA A 35 -2.07 -19.29 20.40
N PRO A 36 -2.54 -18.38 21.27
CA PRO A 36 -2.10 -16.99 21.27
C PRO A 36 -0.57 -16.89 21.44
N ASP A 37 0.05 -16.05 20.60
CA ASP A 37 1.42 -15.58 20.80
C ASP A 37 1.42 -14.04 20.71
N PRO A 38 1.13 -13.34 21.82
CA PRO A 38 1.03 -11.89 21.86
C PRO A 38 2.31 -11.19 21.42
N ALA A 39 3.47 -11.77 21.74
CA ALA A 39 4.77 -11.19 21.42
C ALA A 39 5.01 -11.23 19.91
N ALA A 40 4.80 -12.38 19.27
CA ALA A 40 4.88 -12.48 17.81
C ALA A 40 3.82 -11.61 17.11
N GLN A 41 2.59 -11.62 17.61
CA GLN A 41 1.51 -10.80 17.07
C GLN A 41 1.81 -9.30 17.19
N ALA A 42 2.33 -8.84 18.33
CA ALA A 42 2.73 -7.44 18.51
C ALA A 42 3.86 -7.08 17.54
N ARG A 43 4.88 -7.93 17.42
CA ARG A 43 5.99 -7.74 16.47
C ARG A 43 5.47 -7.56 15.04
N HIS A 44 4.64 -8.48 14.56
CA HIS A 44 4.11 -8.41 13.19
C HIS A 44 3.18 -7.21 12.97
N ARG A 45 2.34 -6.85 13.95
CA ARG A 45 1.49 -5.64 13.86
C ARG A 45 2.32 -4.37 13.69
N TRP A 46 3.34 -4.20 14.53
CA TRP A 46 4.21 -3.03 14.47
C TRP A 46 5.06 -3.01 13.20
N GLU A 47 5.55 -4.17 12.77
CA GLU A 47 6.30 -4.29 11.52
C GLU A 47 5.43 -3.93 10.30
N LEU A 48 4.20 -4.45 10.24
CA LEU A 48 3.24 -4.13 9.19
C LEU A 48 2.93 -2.63 9.16
N LEU A 49 2.68 -2.01 10.32
CA LEU A 49 2.45 -0.58 10.41
C LEU A 49 3.61 0.23 9.84
N ARG A 50 4.85 -0.09 10.22
CA ARG A 50 6.04 0.63 9.71
C ARG A 50 6.15 0.50 8.20
N VAL A 51 6.04 -0.71 7.66
CA VAL A 51 6.12 -0.94 6.21
C VAL A 51 5.02 -0.19 5.46
N LEU A 52 3.78 -0.18 5.97
CA LEU A 52 2.67 0.53 5.33
C LEU A 52 2.81 2.05 5.41
N VAL A 53 3.36 2.59 6.51
CA VAL A 53 3.66 4.02 6.63
C VAL A 53 4.77 4.43 5.65
N GLU A 54 5.87 3.69 5.59
CA GLU A 54 6.95 3.91 4.62
C GLU A 54 6.39 3.88 3.19
N PHE A 55 5.54 2.88 2.90
CA PHE A 55 4.94 2.72 1.58
C PHE A 55 4.00 3.87 1.22
N GLN A 56 3.20 4.34 2.18
CA GLN A 56 2.34 5.51 2.01
C GLN A 56 3.16 6.76 1.70
N ILE A 57 4.23 7.02 2.47
CA ILE A 57 5.12 8.17 2.24
C ILE A 57 5.73 8.13 0.84
N PHE A 58 6.26 6.97 0.43
CA PHE A 58 6.79 6.76 -0.91
C PHE A 58 5.74 7.07 -1.99
N LYS A 59 4.55 6.43 -1.93
CA LYS A 59 3.50 6.63 -2.94
C LYS A 59 3.06 8.09 -3.02
N HIS A 60 2.94 8.77 -1.88
CA HIS A 60 2.51 10.16 -1.84
C HIS A 60 3.58 11.08 -2.44
N ARG A 61 4.81 11.00 -1.94
CA ARG A 61 5.90 11.91 -2.32
C ARG A 61 6.39 11.68 -3.74
N ASP A 62 6.57 10.42 -4.12
CA ASP A 62 7.33 10.05 -5.32
C ASP A 62 6.43 9.74 -6.52
N ILE A 63 5.12 9.53 -6.30
CA ILE A 63 4.19 9.22 -7.39
C ILE A 63 3.00 10.19 -7.41
N PHE A 64 2.17 10.21 -6.36
CA PHE A 64 0.92 10.97 -6.41
C PHE A 64 1.14 12.47 -6.49
N ASP A 65 1.99 13.05 -5.65
CA ASP A 65 2.23 14.49 -5.66
C ASP A 65 2.86 15.01 -6.96
N PRO A 66 3.83 14.31 -7.56
CA PRO A 66 4.29 14.60 -8.92
C PRO A 66 3.17 14.55 -9.97
N VAL A 67 2.38 13.47 -10.00
CA VAL A 67 1.28 13.31 -10.96
C VAL A 67 0.20 14.39 -10.78
N ILE A 68 -0.11 14.77 -9.54
CA ILE A 68 -1.07 15.82 -9.23
C ILE A 68 -0.60 17.19 -9.75
N ARG A 69 0.71 17.45 -9.67
CA ARG A 69 1.31 18.75 -10.03
C ARG A 69 1.57 18.90 -11.52
N GLN A 70 1.95 17.82 -12.19
CA GLN A 70 2.51 17.84 -13.55
C GLN A 70 1.72 17.02 -14.57
N GLY A 71 0.83 16.13 -14.11
CA GLY A 71 0.01 15.30 -14.98
C GLY A 71 -1.18 16.05 -15.57
N ASP A 72 -1.84 15.43 -16.55
CA ASP A 72 -3.11 15.95 -17.07
C ASP A 72 -4.23 15.92 -16.01
N ALA A 73 -5.31 16.65 -16.26
CA ALA A 73 -6.42 16.80 -15.30
C ALA A 73 -7.02 15.45 -14.87
N ARG A 74 -7.09 14.47 -15.77
CA ARG A 74 -7.65 13.14 -15.48
C ARG A 74 -6.72 12.34 -14.56
N MET A 75 -5.42 12.34 -14.87
CA MET A 75 -4.42 11.65 -14.04
C MET A 75 -4.27 12.31 -12.68
N ALA A 76 -4.27 13.65 -12.62
CA ALA A 76 -4.22 14.39 -11.37
C ALA A 76 -5.45 14.11 -10.49
N ALA A 77 -6.66 14.05 -11.07
CA ALA A 77 -7.87 13.67 -10.34
C ALA A 77 -7.77 12.24 -9.79
N ARG A 78 -7.32 11.28 -10.61
CA ARG A 78 -7.13 9.89 -10.18
C ARG A 78 -6.08 9.75 -9.07
N ALA A 79 -4.97 10.46 -9.15
CA ALA A 79 -3.94 10.46 -8.13
C ALA A 79 -4.43 11.03 -6.79
N ARG A 80 -5.31 12.05 -6.80
CA ARG A 80 -5.95 12.56 -5.57
C ARG A 80 -6.83 11.51 -4.90
N VAL A 81 -7.62 10.78 -5.67
CA VAL A 81 -8.47 9.69 -5.15
C VAL A 81 -7.62 8.60 -4.50
N LEU A 82 -6.61 8.09 -5.20
CA LEU A 82 -5.72 7.04 -4.65
C LEU A 82 -4.95 7.52 -3.42
N LYS A 83 -4.55 8.79 -3.38
CA LYS A 83 -3.88 9.40 -2.22
C LYS A 83 -4.82 9.45 -1.01
N ALA A 84 -6.09 9.80 -1.21
CA ALA A 84 -7.09 9.83 -0.15
C ALA A 84 -7.38 8.41 0.38
N GLU A 85 -7.63 7.44 -0.49
CA GLU A 85 -7.85 6.04 -0.13
C GLU A 85 -6.65 5.45 0.65
N CYS A 86 -5.42 5.78 0.22
CA CYS A 86 -4.21 5.34 0.92
C CYS A 86 -4.08 5.98 2.31
N ALA A 87 -4.48 7.24 2.47
CA ALA A 87 -4.46 7.93 3.75
C ALA A 87 -5.49 7.37 4.73
N GLU A 88 -6.70 7.08 4.25
CA GLU A 88 -7.78 6.46 5.01
C GLU A 88 -7.37 5.07 5.52
N LEU A 89 -6.90 4.19 4.63
CA LEU A 89 -6.39 2.87 5.01
C LEU A 89 -5.25 2.97 6.03
N GLY A 90 -4.34 3.93 5.85
CA GLY A 90 -3.26 4.18 6.80
C GLY A 90 -3.76 4.60 8.18
N ALA A 91 -4.84 5.40 8.25
CA ALA A 91 -5.46 5.80 9.51
C ALA A 91 -6.09 4.61 10.24
N GLU A 92 -6.77 3.74 9.50
CA GLU A 92 -7.36 2.52 10.07
C GLU A 92 -6.32 1.54 10.61
N VAL A 93 -5.21 1.32 9.89
CA VAL A 93 -4.12 0.49 10.37
C VAL A 93 -3.54 1.06 11.67
N ARG A 94 -3.33 2.39 11.75
CA ARG A 94 -2.87 3.05 12.98
C ARG A 94 -3.85 2.87 14.14
N ALA A 95 -5.14 3.07 13.88
CA ALA A 95 -6.19 2.90 14.89
C ALA A 95 -6.24 1.45 15.39
N PHE A 96 -6.14 0.47 14.49
CA PHE A 96 -6.08 -0.94 14.84
C PHE A 96 -4.87 -1.25 15.74
N VAL A 97 -3.66 -0.81 15.35
CA VAL A 97 -2.46 -1.07 16.16
C VAL A 97 -2.58 -0.44 17.55
N ALA A 98 -3.05 0.81 17.63
CA ALA A 98 -3.28 1.49 18.90
C ALA A 98 -4.30 0.75 19.78
N GLY A 99 -5.41 0.30 19.20
CA GLY A 99 -6.47 -0.42 19.91
C GLY A 99 -6.06 -1.78 20.49
N TRP A 100 -4.96 -2.37 20.01
CA TRP A 100 -4.42 -3.66 20.48
C TRP A 100 -3.03 -3.54 21.11
N SER A 101 -2.66 -2.34 21.58
CA SER A 101 -1.37 -2.08 22.24
C SER A 101 -1.43 -2.15 23.77
N ASP A 102 -2.61 -2.36 24.36
CA ASP A 102 -2.87 -2.41 25.80
C ASP A 102 -2.65 -3.80 26.44
N GLY A 103 -2.15 -4.77 25.65
CA GLY A 103 -1.94 -6.15 26.10
C GLY A 103 -3.22 -6.98 26.21
N SER A 104 -4.36 -6.52 25.68
CA SER A 104 -5.64 -7.27 25.70
C SER A 104 -5.69 -8.49 24.78
N VAL A 105 -4.69 -8.71 23.92
CA VAL A 105 -4.67 -9.76 22.90
C VAL A 105 -4.97 -11.16 23.45
N ASP A 106 -4.42 -11.52 24.62
CA ASP A 106 -4.68 -12.83 25.25
C ASP A 106 -6.11 -12.97 25.78
N ARG A 107 -6.63 -11.89 26.37
CA ARG A 107 -7.96 -11.90 27.00
C ARG A 107 -9.08 -11.95 25.95
N ASP A 108 -8.83 -11.33 24.80
CA ASP A 108 -9.80 -11.14 23.72
C ASP A 108 -9.34 -11.82 22.41
N TRP A 109 -8.71 -13.00 22.50
CA TRP A 109 -8.03 -13.65 21.37
C TRP A 109 -8.91 -13.81 20.12
N ASP A 110 -10.16 -14.28 20.26
CA ASP A 110 -11.05 -14.49 19.11
C ASP A 110 -11.44 -13.17 18.43
N ARG A 111 -11.63 -12.11 19.21
CA ARG A 111 -11.92 -10.76 18.70
C ARG A 111 -10.69 -10.20 18.00
N PHE A 112 -9.51 -10.36 18.61
CA PHE A 112 -8.24 -9.98 18.01
C PHE A 112 -8.01 -10.70 16.68
N ARG A 113 -8.22 -12.03 16.63
CA ARG A 113 -8.06 -12.84 15.42
C ARG A 113 -8.96 -12.34 14.30
N THR A 114 -10.24 -12.19 14.59
CA THR A 114 -11.24 -11.70 13.62
C THR A 114 -10.87 -10.32 13.09
N ALA A 115 -10.55 -9.38 13.99
CA ALA A 115 -10.17 -8.02 13.60
C ALA A 115 -8.88 -7.98 12.76
N THR A 116 -7.89 -8.79 13.12
CA THR A 116 -6.62 -8.89 12.39
C THR A 116 -6.82 -9.43 10.98
N LEU A 117 -7.59 -10.52 10.82
CA LEU A 117 -7.90 -11.09 9.52
C LEU A 117 -8.68 -10.11 8.64
N ALA A 118 -9.63 -9.36 9.22
CA ALA A 118 -10.37 -8.33 8.52
C ALA A 118 -9.45 -7.19 8.05
N LEU A 119 -8.53 -6.72 8.89
CA LEU A 119 -7.55 -5.70 8.51
C LEU A 119 -6.65 -6.19 7.38
N ILE A 120 -6.08 -7.39 7.49
CA ILE A 120 -5.22 -7.98 6.45
C ILE A 120 -5.97 -8.03 5.12
N ALA A 121 -7.20 -8.54 5.11
CA ALA A 121 -8.01 -8.61 3.90
C ALA A 121 -8.30 -7.22 3.31
N LYS A 122 -8.49 -6.20 4.16
CA LYS A 122 -8.67 -4.82 3.70
C LYS A 122 -7.40 -4.24 3.09
N VAL A 123 -6.24 -4.46 3.72
CA VAL A 123 -4.94 -4.02 3.20
C VAL A 123 -4.66 -4.66 1.84
N GLU A 124 -4.89 -5.96 1.68
CA GLU A 124 -4.71 -6.66 0.41
C GLU A 124 -5.63 -6.14 -0.69
N ARG A 125 -6.91 -5.94 -0.40
CA ARG A 125 -7.83 -5.30 -1.35
C ARG A 125 -7.36 -3.91 -1.74
N GLY A 126 -6.84 -3.15 -0.78
CA GLY A 126 -6.25 -1.84 -1.03
C GLY A 126 -5.04 -1.93 -1.98
N LEU A 127 -4.19 -2.94 -1.84
CA LEU A 127 -3.00 -3.13 -2.68
C LEU A 127 -3.30 -3.77 -4.05
N ALA A 128 -4.42 -4.47 -4.20
CA ALA A 128 -4.79 -5.19 -5.41
C ALA A 128 -4.85 -4.24 -6.62
N GLY A 129 -4.14 -4.61 -7.69
CA GLY A 129 -4.13 -3.84 -8.95
C GLY A 129 -3.44 -2.46 -8.87
N GLN A 130 -2.97 -2.01 -7.69
CA GLN A 130 -2.28 -0.73 -7.56
C GLN A 130 -1.05 -0.65 -8.47
N ARG A 131 -0.31 -1.76 -8.61
CA ARG A 131 0.87 -1.80 -9.47
C ARG A 131 0.56 -1.43 -10.91
N GLN A 132 -0.50 -2.02 -11.50
CA GLN A 132 -0.92 -1.71 -12.87
C GLN A 132 -1.36 -0.25 -13.00
N VAL A 133 -2.13 0.24 -12.03
CA VAL A 133 -2.59 1.64 -12.04
C VAL A 133 -1.41 2.60 -11.97
N LEU A 134 -0.47 2.39 -11.06
CA LEU A 134 0.70 3.24 -10.91
C LEU A 134 1.59 3.20 -12.15
N ALA A 135 1.77 2.03 -12.77
CA ALA A 135 2.52 1.92 -14.03
C ALA A 135 1.94 2.81 -15.13
N THR A 136 0.61 2.97 -15.19
CA THR A 136 -0.02 3.92 -16.15
C THR A 136 0.19 5.39 -15.79
N MET A 137 0.36 5.71 -14.50
CA MET A 137 0.56 7.08 -14.02
C MET A 137 1.99 7.57 -14.20
N VAL A 138 2.97 6.68 -14.06
CA VAL A 138 4.40 7.02 -14.15
C VAL A 138 4.97 6.79 -15.54
N ALA A 139 4.23 6.18 -16.45
CA ALA A 139 4.67 6.03 -17.83
C ALA A 139 4.83 7.40 -18.50
N PRO A 140 5.90 7.62 -19.29
CA PRO A 140 6.06 8.85 -20.04
C PRO A 140 4.89 9.02 -21.03
N PRO A 141 4.44 10.25 -21.29
CA PRO A 141 3.38 10.49 -22.27
C PRO A 141 3.82 9.95 -23.63
N ALA A 142 2.90 9.26 -24.32
CA ALA A 142 3.15 8.80 -25.68
C ALA A 142 3.56 10.02 -26.54
N ARG A 143 4.74 9.97 -27.14
CA ARG A 143 5.18 11.03 -28.06
C ARG A 143 4.15 11.11 -29.21
N SER A 144 3.45 12.22 -29.34
CA SER A 144 2.64 12.48 -30.53
C SER A 144 3.54 12.37 -31.77
N PRO A 145 3.14 11.66 -32.83
CA PRO A 145 3.86 11.72 -34.09
C PRO A 145 3.76 13.16 -34.59
N VAL A 146 4.89 13.86 -34.61
CA VAL A 146 4.99 15.18 -35.23
C VAL A 146 4.70 14.96 -36.72
N ALA A 147 3.55 15.44 -37.18
CA ALA A 147 3.26 15.52 -38.60
C ALA A 147 4.22 16.54 -39.21
N ASN A 148 5.34 16.05 -39.77
CA ASN A 148 6.12 16.81 -40.72
C ASN A 148 5.25 17.02 -41.96
N GLY A 149 4.46 18.10 -41.96
CA GLY A 149 3.83 18.60 -43.16
C GLY A 149 4.91 19.08 -44.13
N PRO A 150 4.82 18.77 -45.44
CA PRO A 150 5.81 19.20 -46.40
C PRO A 150 5.77 20.73 -46.53
N ILE A 151 6.95 21.35 -46.46
CA ILE A 151 7.17 22.74 -46.87
C ILE A 151 6.86 22.80 -48.37
N ARG A 152 5.87 23.60 -48.75
CA ARG A 152 5.63 24.02 -50.13
C ARG A 152 6.06 25.47 -50.30
#